data_AF-A0A847P0W2-F1
#
_entry.id   AF-A0A847P0W2-F1
#
_cell.length_a   1.000
_cell.length_b   1.000
_cell.length_c   1.000
_cell.angle_alpha   90.00
_cell.angle_beta   90.00
_cell.angle_gamma   90.00
#
_symmetry.space_group_name_H-M   'P 1'
#
loop_
_entity.id
_entity.type
_entity.pdbx_description
1 polymer ?
#
loop_
_entity_poly.entity_id
_entity_poly.type
_entity_poly.pdbx_seq_one_letter_code
_entity_poly.pdbx_strand_id
1 'polypeptide(L)'
;MIDDGKLKIFLMALKYSRSPEVLSVLRQIIRIAEKIKGVQRWEYDYLDVVLLYTGSVIDETLYEQYCRIIAQEHNSGVEYMGTIADKLRREEREKAERIATEFL
;
A
#
# COMPACT_ATOMS: atom_id res chain seq x y z
N MET A 1 3.45 3.19 -25.52
CA MET A 1 3.15 4.42 -24.76
C MET A 1 3.24 4.06 -23.30
N ILE A 2 4.04 4.77 -22.50
CA ILE A 2 3.99 4.60 -21.05
C ILE A 2 2.57 4.95 -20.63
N ASP A 3 1.93 3.99 -19.98
CA ASP A 3 0.53 3.92 -19.64
C ASP A 3 0.16 5.12 -18.73
N ASP A 4 -0.38 6.21 -19.29
CA ASP A 4 -0.65 7.50 -18.60
C ASP A 4 -1.37 7.32 -17.26
N GLY A 5 -2.22 6.30 -17.17
CA GLY A 5 -2.91 5.93 -15.94
C GLY A 5 -1.98 5.39 -14.84
N LYS A 6 -1.01 4.54 -15.18
CA LYS A 6 0.00 4.04 -14.23
C LYS A 6 0.86 5.17 -13.71
N LEU A 7 1.38 6.01 -14.61
CA LEU A 7 2.20 7.17 -14.22
C LEU A 7 1.43 8.10 -13.28
N LYS A 8 0.16 8.39 -13.60
CA LYS A 8 -0.71 9.21 -12.75
C LYS A 8 -0.89 8.61 -11.35
N ILE A 9 -1.14 7.31 -11.24
CA ILE A 9 -1.27 6.61 -9.96
C ILE A 9 0.01 6.78 -9.12
N PHE A 10 1.17 6.54 -9.73
CA PHE A 10 2.45 6.63 -9.02
C PHE A 10 2.76 8.05 -8.56
N LEU A 11 2.55 9.05 -9.42
CA LEU A 11 2.74 10.45 -9.05
C LEU A 11 1.78 10.90 -7.95
N MET A 12 0.54 10.43 -7.95
CA MET A 12 -0.42 10.68 -6.86
C MET A 12 0.06 10.05 -5.55
N ALA A 13 0.47 8.78 -5.57
CA ALA A 13 1.03 8.13 -4.39
C ALA A 13 2.24 8.90 -3.86
N LEU A 14 3.21 9.22 -4.73
CA LEU A 14 4.44 9.91 -4.35
C LEU A 14 4.19 11.30 -3.76
N LYS A 15 3.30 12.09 -4.37
CA LYS A 15 3.01 13.46 -3.94
C LYS A 15 2.34 13.51 -2.56
N TYR A 16 1.45 12.57 -2.29
CA TYR A 16 0.60 12.61 -1.11
C TYR A 16 1.04 11.66 0.00
N SER A 17 2.02 10.78 -0.23
CA SER A 17 2.38 9.67 0.66
C SER A 17 2.66 10.05 2.12
N ARG A 18 3.17 11.26 2.37
CA ARG A 18 3.49 11.80 3.71
C ARG A 18 2.49 12.84 4.21
N SER A 19 1.33 12.92 3.57
CA SER A 19 0.31 13.94 3.81
C SER A 19 -0.98 13.28 4.27
N PRO A 20 -1.76 13.86 5.20
CA PRO A 20 -3.06 13.32 5.59
C PRO A 20 -4.03 13.09 4.41
N GLU A 21 -3.88 13.88 3.36
CA GLU A 21 -4.62 13.78 2.10
C GLU A 21 -4.40 12.44 1.38
N VAL A 22 -3.37 11.67 1.75
CA VAL A 22 -3.11 10.31 1.23
C VAL A 22 -4.34 9.42 1.34
N LEU A 23 -5.15 9.55 2.40
CA LEU A 23 -6.33 8.71 2.62
C LEU A 23 -7.43 8.99 1.58
N SER A 24 -7.60 10.26 1.19
CA SER A 24 -8.54 10.67 0.14
C SER A 24 -8.03 10.22 -1.25
N VAL A 25 -6.73 10.34 -1.46
CA VAL A 25 -6.06 10.01 -2.72
C VAL A 25 -5.97 8.50 -2.94
N LEU A 26 -5.79 7.72 -1.88
CA LEU A 26 -5.72 6.26 -1.90
C LEU A 26 -6.95 5.61 -2.53
N ARG A 27 -8.15 6.11 -2.19
CA ARG A 27 -9.40 5.64 -2.81
C ARG A 27 -9.40 5.87 -4.32
N GLN A 28 -8.89 7.02 -4.76
CA GLN A 28 -8.80 7.34 -6.18
C GLN A 28 -7.76 6.47 -6.88
N ILE A 29 -6.62 6.22 -6.25
CA ILE A 29 -5.56 5.33 -6.75
C ILE A 29 -6.13 3.93 -7.01
N ILE A 30 -6.80 3.33 -6.02
CA ILE A 30 -7.36 1.97 -6.13
C ILE A 30 -8.40 1.92 -7.26
N ARG A 31 -9.35 2.86 -7.30
CA ARG A 31 -10.40 2.90 -8.33
C ARG A 31 -9.84 3.07 -9.75
N ILE A 32 -8.85 3.94 -9.93
CA ILE A 32 -8.20 4.14 -11.24
C ILE A 32 -7.47 2.85 -11.64
N ALA A 33 -6.76 2.23 -10.71
CA ALA A 33 -6.00 1.01 -10.96
C ALA A 33 -6.89 -0.17 -11.35
N GLU A 34 -7.97 -0.43 -10.61
CA GLU A 34 -8.94 -1.49 -10.93
C GLU A 34 -9.60 -1.26 -12.30
N LYS A 35 -9.95 -0.01 -12.62
CA LYS A 35 -10.51 0.34 -13.94
C LYS A 35 -9.53 0.04 -15.07
N ILE A 36 -8.24 0.33 -14.89
CA ILE A 36 -7.22 0.08 -15.90
C ILE A 36 -6.91 -1.43 -15.99
N LYS A 37 -6.87 -2.15 -14.86
CA LYS A 37 -6.67 -3.61 -14.81
C LYS A 37 -7.72 -4.38 -15.61
N GLY A 38 -8.97 -3.89 -15.64
CA GLY A 38 -10.04 -4.45 -16.48
C GLY A 38 -9.87 -4.24 -17.99
N VAL A 39 -9.06 -3.25 -18.40
CA VAL A 39 -8.83 -2.90 -19.82
C VAL A 39 -7.48 -3.41 -20.32
N GLN A 40 -6.49 -3.51 -19.42
CA GLN A 40 -5.13 -3.90 -19.72
C GLN A 40 -4.67 -4.96 -18.71
N ARG A 41 -4.22 -6.12 -19.20
CA ARG A 41 -3.50 -7.08 -18.35
C ARG A 41 -2.15 -6.48 -17.99
N TRP A 42 -1.92 -6.26 -16.69
CA TRP A 42 -0.64 -5.82 -16.18
C TRP A 42 0.26 -7.03 -15.93
N GLU A 43 1.51 -7.01 -16.37
CA GLU A 43 2.47 -8.10 -16.12
C GLU A 43 2.92 -8.20 -14.65
N TYR A 44 2.48 -7.27 -13.80
CA TYR A 44 2.74 -7.23 -12.36
C TYR A 44 1.55 -6.58 -11.65
N ASP A 45 1.31 -6.93 -10.39
CA ASP A 45 0.34 -6.22 -9.54
C ASP A 45 0.90 -4.84 -9.14
N TYR A 46 0.94 -3.93 -10.12
CA TYR A 46 1.47 -2.57 -9.98
C TYR A 46 0.78 -1.79 -8.85
N LEU A 47 -0.50 -2.06 -8.63
CA LEU A 47 -1.25 -1.48 -7.51
C LEU A 47 -0.64 -1.93 -6.17
N ASP A 48 -0.27 -3.20 -6.03
CA ASP A 48 0.34 -3.73 -4.81
C ASP A 48 1.68 -3.07 -4.51
N VAL A 49 2.48 -2.76 -5.54
CA VAL A 49 3.75 -2.03 -5.39
C VAL A 49 3.49 -0.61 -4.88
N VAL A 50 2.50 0.08 -5.44
CA VAL A 50 2.12 1.44 -5.04
C VAL A 50 1.57 1.46 -3.61
N LEU A 51 0.73 0.49 -3.26
CA LEU A 51 0.19 0.33 -1.91
C LEU A 51 1.30 -0.03 -0.90
N LEU A 52 2.23 -0.90 -1.27
CA LEU A 52 3.36 -1.24 -0.39
C LEU A 52 4.23 -0.02 -0.11
N TYR A 53 4.59 0.73 -1.16
CA TYR A 53 5.36 1.96 -1.00
C TYR A 53 4.64 2.97 -0.11
N THR A 54 3.36 3.26 -0.40
CA THR A 54 2.59 4.25 0.35
C THR A 54 2.47 3.86 1.82
N GLY A 55 2.19 2.59 2.10
CA GLY A 55 2.11 2.07 3.48
C GLY A 55 3.44 2.13 4.24
N SER A 56 4.59 2.11 3.55
CA SER A 56 5.91 2.19 4.18
C SER A 56 6.33 3.60 4.61
N VAL A 57 5.69 4.64 4.07
CA VAL A 57 6.09 6.04 4.29
C VAL A 57 4.97 6.91 4.86
N ILE A 58 3.76 6.38 4.98
CA ILE A 58 2.62 7.06 5.60
C ILE A 58 2.88 7.28 7.09
N ASP A 59 2.33 8.35 7.63
CA ASP A 59 2.30 8.59 9.07
C ASP A 59 1.63 7.42 9.81
N GLU A 60 2.28 6.94 10.87
CA GLU A 60 1.83 5.80 11.67
C GLU A 60 0.42 6.00 12.23
N THR A 61 0.05 7.24 12.58
CA THR A 61 -1.29 7.58 13.10
C THR A 61 -2.40 7.37 12.07
N LEU A 62 -2.05 7.37 10.77
CA LEU A 62 -2.98 7.18 9.67
C LEU A 62 -2.98 5.73 9.15
N TYR A 63 -2.05 4.91 9.62
CA TYR A 63 -1.82 3.56 9.10
C TYR A 63 -3.05 2.65 9.25
N GLU A 64 -3.76 2.72 10.37
CA GLU A 64 -4.98 1.93 10.58
C GLU A 64 -6.08 2.31 9.56
N GLN A 65 -6.26 3.61 9.29
CA GLN A 65 -7.26 4.08 8.33
C GLN A 65 -6.87 3.73 6.89
N TYR A 66 -5.58 3.82 6.57
CA TYR A 66 -5.01 3.38 5.31
C TYR A 66 -5.32 1.91 5.04
N CYS A 67 -5.01 1.06 6.01
CA CYS A 67 -5.32 -0.36 6.03
C CYS A 67 -6.81 -0.63 5.78
N ARG A 68 -7.69 0.08 6.51
CA ARG A 68 -9.15 -0.07 6.36
C ARG A 68 -9.65 0.29 4.96
N ILE A 69 -9.10 1.34 4.35
CA ILE A 69 -9.50 1.76 3.00
C ILE A 69 -9.12 0.71 1.96
N ILE A 70 -7.93 0.11 2.06
CA ILE A 70 -7.51 -0.96 1.15
C ILE A 70 -8.44 -2.17 1.27
N ALA A 71 -8.75 -2.59 2.50
CA ALA A 71 -9.66 -3.71 2.74
C ALA A 71 -11.04 -3.51 2.11
N GLN A 72 -11.52 -2.27 2.06
CA GLN A 72 -12.86 -1.91 1.57
C GLN A 72 -12.93 -1.70 0.05
N GLU A 73 -11.90 -1.11 -0.55
CA GLU A 73 -11.98 -0.63 -1.94
C GLU A 73 -11.19 -1.51 -2.93
N HIS A 74 -10.24 -2.34 -2.46
CA HIS A 74 -9.48 -3.25 -3.32
C HIS A 74 -10.21 -4.59 -3.50
N ASN A 75 -10.28 -5.11 -4.73
CA ASN A 75 -11.03 -6.35 -5.01
C ASN A 75 -10.48 -7.58 -4.25
N SER A 76 -9.18 -7.58 -3.94
CA SER A 76 -8.52 -8.57 -3.07
C SER A 76 -8.10 -7.99 -1.72
N GLY A 77 -8.76 -6.91 -1.27
CA GLY A 77 -8.36 -6.12 -0.11
C GLY A 77 -8.19 -6.95 1.15
N VAL A 78 -9.13 -7.86 1.45
CA VAL A 78 -9.06 -8.69 2.66
C VAL A 78 -7.85 -9.64 2.66
N GLU A 79 -7.54 -10.27 1.53
CA GLU A 79 -6.41 -11.20 1.37
C GLU A 79 -5.06 -10.47 1.38
N TYR A 80 -5.00 -9.32 0.69
CA TYR A 80 -3.83 -8.44 0.69
C TYR A 80 -3.50 -7.95 2.11
N MET A 81 -4.52 -7.56 2.87
CA MET A 81 -4.37 -7.13 4.26
C MET A 81 -3.92 -8.26 5.19
N GLY A 82 -4.37 -9.50 4.95
CA GLY A 82 -3.83 -10.68 5.63
C GLY A 82 -2.33 -10.83 5.40
N THR A 83 -1.88 -10.67 4.15
CA THR A 83 -0.47 -10.75 3.77
C THR A 83 0.38 -9.65 4.41
N ILE A 84 -0.14 -8.40 4.47
CA ILE A 84 0.53 -7.30 5.17
C ILE A 84 0.60 -7.55 6.67
N ALA A 85 -0.50 -7.98 7.29
CA ALA A 85 -0.53 -8.25 8.72
C ALA A 85 0.45 -9.36 9.13
N ASP A 86 0.60 -10.39 8.29
CA ASP A 86 1.58 -11.45 8.49
C ASP A 86 3.02 -10.93 8.34
N LYS A 87 3.26 -10.04 7.38
CA LYS A 87 4.57 -9.40 7.17
C LYS A 87 4.96 -8.49 8.34
N LEU A 88 4.04 -7.65 8.83
CA LEU A 88 4.27 -6.78 9.99
C LEU A 88 4.56 -7.59 11.25
N ARG A 89 3.76 -8.62 11.52
CA ARG A 89 3.99 -9.53 12.66
C ARG A 89 5.37 -10.20 12.60
N ARG A 90 5.88 -10.47 11.40
CA ARG A 90 7.25 -10.99 11.21
C ARG A 90 8.30 -9.92 11.51
N GLU A 91 8.15 -8.73 10.96
CA GLU A 91 9.09 -7.62 11.19
C GLU A 91 9.15 -7.20 12.67
N GLU A 92 8.04 -7.26 13.41
CA GLU A 92 8.00 -7.03 14.86
C GLU A 92 8.78 -8.09 15.64
N ARG A 93 8.64 -9.38 15.28
CA ARG A 93 9.43 -10.46 15.89
C ARG A 93 10.92 -10.28 15.63
N GLU A 94 11.29 -9.97 14.38
CA GLU A 94 12.70 -9.74 14.01
C GLU A 94 13.30 -8.50 14.70
N LYS A 95 12.51 -7.47 14.99
CA LYS A 95 12.94 -6.33 15.79
C LYS A 95 13.16 -6.73 17.26
N ALA A 96 12.22 -7.50 17.83
CA ALA A 96 12.33 -7.98 19.21
C ALA A 96 13.54 -8.91 19.41
N GLU A 97 13.81 -9.80 18.45
CA GLU A 97 14.96 -10.69 18.45
C GLU A 97 16.29 -9.94 18.34
N ARG A 98 16.37 -8.91 17.48
CA ARG A 98 17.56 -8.05 17.36
C ARG A 98 17.87 -7.32 18.66
N ILE A 99 16.86 -6.72 19.28
CA ILE A 99 17.01 -6.05 20.58
C ILE A 99 17.47 -7.07 21.63
N ALA A 100 16.86 -8.25 21.70
CA ALA A 100 17.27 -9.29 22.66
C ALA A 100 18.72 -9.77 22.47
N THR A 101 19.23 -9.76 21.23
CA THR A 101 20.61 -10.15 20.92
C THR A 101 21.62 -9.04 21.21
N GLU A 102 21.22 -7.76 21.14
CA GLU A 102 22.07 -6.62 21.51
C GLU A 102 22.23 -6.44 23.04
N PHE A 103 21.36 -7.06 23.85
CA PHE A 103 21.41 -7.03 25.31
C PHE A 103 22.04 -8.29 25.95
N LEU A 104 22.72 -9.13 25.16
CA LEU A 104 23.56 -10.26 25.59
C LEU A 104 25.04 -9.97 25.33
#